data_AF-A0A132ALX7-F1
#
_entry.id   AF-A0A132ALX7-F1
#
_cell.length_a   1.000
_cell.length_b   1.000
_cell.length_c   1.000
_cell.angle_alpha   90.00
_cell.angle_beta   90.00
_cell.angle_gamma   90.00
#
_symmetry.space_group_name_H-M   'P 1'
#
loop_
_entity.id
_entity.type
_entity.pdbx_description
1 polymer ?
#
loop_
_entity_poly.entity_id
_entity_poly.type
_entity_poly.pdbx_seq_one_letter_code
_entity_poly.pdbx_strand_id
1 'polypeptide(L)'
;IKREYQVEVESGPLQISYKESIATSCKKTLELSKSIEGTPNFCKICLEVRPNQSLLESGALIHADTAQKNVKHNFFTIKYVNTKEYNIESDLKPWQTKAINVGIKKTMEYGPLLSFPVIGVEVLIYQFETTNKTSNIFISNVVKECLVQALRASKPILLEPIMKIEIVTDQIFLGPIISDLVARRGQLLDSAIIESNTDEIERSIKALTPLSEMFDYSTFLRTISSGQATFDISLHSYQPVDEATSKQIINKIQGIY
;
A
#
# COMPACT_ATOMS: atom_id res chain seq x y z
N ILE A 1 -16.71 25.23 -3.61
CA ILE A 1 -17.89 24.69 -2.88
C ILE A 1 -18.59 25.77 -2.06
N LYS A 2 -18.08 26.25 -0.91
CA LYS A 2 -18.78 27.26 -0.10
C LYS A 2 -19.09 28.57 -0.84
N ARG A 3 -18.16 29.08 -1.65
CA ARG A 3 -18.33 30.35 -2.38
C ARG A 3 -19.29 30.24 -3.58
N GLU A 4 -19.18 29.18 -4.36
CA GLU A 4 -19.96 28.99 -5.60
C GLU A 4 -21.31 28.33 -5.36
N TYR A 5 -21.39 27.41 -4.40
CA TYR A 5 -22.57 26.58 -4.16
C TYR A 5 -23.23 26.87 -2.80
N GLN A 6 -22.68 27.80 -1.99
CA GLN A 6 -23.20 28.18 -0.67
C GLN A 6 -23.38 26.99 0.30
N VAL A 7 -22.67 25.88 0.05
CA VAL A 7 -22.70 24.70 0.93
C VAL A 7 -21.66 24.88 2.02
N GLU A 8 -22.11 24.86 3.27
CA GLU A 8 -21.23 24.76 4.43
C GLU A 8 -20.64 23.34 4.51
N VAL A 9 -19.32 23.26 4.57
CA VAL A 9 -18.58 22.00 4.62
C VAL A 9 -17.64 22.06 5.81
N GLU A 10 -17.72 21.05 6.65
CA GLU A 10 -16.73 20.80 7.68
C GLU A 10 -15.62 19.93 7.08
N SER A 11 -14.42 20.49 6.97
CA SER A 11 -13.24 19.74 6.53
C SER A 11 -12.61 19.03 7.73
N GLY A 12 -12.62 17.70 7.71
CA GLY A 12 -11.84 16.90 8.65
C GLY A 12 -10.33 17.02 8.42
N PRO A 13 -9.51 16.43 9.31
CA PRO A 13 -8.07 16.37 9.12
C PRO A 13 -7.72 15.57 7.87
N LEU A 14 -6.61 15.93 7.22
CA LEU A 14 -6.08 15.17 6.09
C LEU A 14 -5.78 13.74 6.52
N GLN A 15 -6.20 12.76 5.71
CA GLN A 15 -5.92 11.35 5.94
C GLN A 15 -4.81 10.87 5.02
N ILE A 16 -3.80 10.22 5.60
CA ILE A 16 -2.70 9.60 4.86
C ILE A 16 -3.16 8.22 4.39
N SER A 17 -2.93 7.93 3.11
CA SER A 17 -3.25 6.64 2.51
C SER A 17 -2.15 5.62 2.83
N TYR A 18 -2.19 5.06 4.04
CA TYR A 18 -1.31 3.94 4.40
C TYR A 18 -1.70 2.66 3.63
N LYS A 19 -0.76 1.70 3.59
CA LYS A 19 -0.94 0.38 3.00
C LYS A 19 -0.45 -0.69 3.98
N GLU A 20 -0.79 -1.94 3.71
CA GLU A 20 -0.32 -3.09 4.49
C GLU A 20 0.49 -4.03 3.60
N SER A 21 1.42 -4.78 4.20
CA SER A 21 2.11 -5.88 3.53
C SER A 21 2.47 -6.96 4.55
N ILE A 22 3.27 -7.95 4.17
CA ILE A 22 3.71 -9.04 5.05
C ILE A 22 5.22 -9.17 5.03
N ALA A 23 5.82 -9.55 6.17
CA ALA A 23 7.26 -9.77 6.27
C ALA A 23 7.66 -11.24 6.00
N THR A 24 6.79 -12.20 6.32
CA THR A 24 7.10 -13.64 6.19
C THR A 24 6.05 -14.38 5.39
N SER A 25 6.44 -15.48 4.74
CA SER A 25 5.47 -16.36 4.09
C SER A 25 4.70 -17.22 5.10
N CYS A 26 3.45 -17.55 4.78
CA CYS A 26 2.66 -18.48 5.56
C CYS A 26 1.72 -19.29 4.67
N LYS A 27 1.79 -20.62 4.80
CA LYS A 27 0.86 -21.57 4.15
C LYS A 27 -0.23 -21.95 5.13
N LYS A 28 -1.49 -21.82 4.71
CA LYS A 28 -2.66 -22.14 5.51
C LYS A 28 -3.65 -22.98 4.72
N THR A 29 -4.22 -23.97 5.40
CA THR A 29 -5.32 -24.78 4.91
C THR A 29 -6.53 -24.52 5.78
N LEU A 30 -7.67 -24.26 5.15
CA LEU A 30 -8.96 -24.12 5.81
C LEU A 30 -9.96 -25.05 5.13
N GLU A 31 -10.71 -25.77 5.95
CA GLU A 31 -11.78 -26.68 5.53
C GLU A 31 -13.05 -26.30 6.29
N LEU A 32 -14.11 -25.98 5.57
CA LEU A 32 -15.39 -25.58 6.15
C LEU A 32 -16.55 -26.32 5.47
N SER A 33 -17.41 -26.88 6.31
CA SER A 33 -18.66 -27.53 5.94
C SER A 33 -19.80 -26.88 6.71
N LYS A 34 -20.78 -26.29 6.01
CA LYS A 34 -21.94 -25.65 6.65
C LYS A 34 -23.17 -25.74 5.76
N SER A 35 -24.32 -26.07 6.36
CA SER A 35 -25.60 -25.99 5.66
C SER A 35 -26.19 -24.58 5.79
N ILE A 36 -26.53 -23.95 4.67
CA ILE A 36 -27.17 -22.63 4.61
C ILE A 36 -28.53 -22.84 3.94
N GLU A 37 -29.61 -22.53 4.67
CA GLU A 37 -30.99 -22.71 4.18
C GLU A 37 -31.25 -24.13 3.61
N GLY A 38 -30.73 -25.15 4.29
CA GLY A 38 -30.88 -26.55 3.88
C GLY A 38 -29.95 -27.00 2.76
N THR A 39 -29.17 -26.10 2.15
CA THR A 39 -28.17 -26.45 1.14
C THR A 39 -26.81 -26.72 1.81
N PRO A 40 -26.27 -27.96 1.72
CA PRO A 40 -24.94 -28.26 2.25
C PRO A 40 -23.88 -27.58 1.39
N ASN A 41 -23.07 -26.71 2.00
CA ASN A 41 -21.91 -26.10 1.39
C ASN A 41 -20.64 -26.71 2.01
N PHE A 42 -19.69 -27.07 1.15
CA PHE A 42 -18.38 -27.55 1.56
C PHE A 42 -17.31 -26.88 0.70
N CYS A 43 -16.24 -26.41 1.35
CA CYS A 43 -15.08 -25.87 0.67
C CYS A 43 -13.83 -26.12 1.51
N LYS A 44 -12.80 -26.64 0.86
CA LYS A 44 -11.45 -26.76 1.38
C LYS A 44 -10.50 -25.98 0.48
N ILE A 45 -9.67 -25.14 1.07
CA ILE A 45 -8.65 -24.38 0.33
C ILE A 45 -7.33 -24.41 1.08
N CYS A 46 -6.26 -24.69 0.35
CA CYS A 46 -4.88 -24.52 0.80
C CYS A 46 -4.25 -23.39 -0.01
N LEU A 47 -3.84 -22.32 0.67
CA LEU A 47 -3.16 -21.19 0.06
C LEU A 47 -1.91 -20.82 0.85
N GLU A 48 -0.97 -20.16 0.18
CA GLU A 48 0.20 -19.56 0.79
C GLU A 48 0.28 -18.09 0.40
N VAL A 49 0.58 -17.24 1.36
CA VAL A 49 0.95 -15.84 1.09
C VAL A 49 2.45 -15.70 1.18
N ARG A 50 3.06 -14.98 0.24
CA ARG A 50 4.50 -14.68 0.22
C ARG A 50 4.74 -13.19 0.01
N PRO A 51 5.74 -12.60 0.68
CA PRO A 51 6.18 -11.24 0.35
C PRO A 51 6.73 -11.24 -1.07
N ASN A 52 6.30 -10.29 -1.88
CA ASN A 52 6.87 -10.06 -3.19
C ASN A 52 8.07 -9.11 -3.05
N GLN A 53 9.23 -9.68 -2.69
CA GLN A 53 10.48 -8.92 -2.49
C GLN A 53 10.86 -8.11 -3.72
N SER A 54 10.66 -8.65 -4.93
CA SER A 54 10.95 -7.92 -6.18
C SER A 54 10.10 -6.66 -6.36
N LEU A 55 8.85 -6.63 -5.85
CA LEU A 55 8.00 -5.43 -5.87
C LEU A 55 8.39 -4.40 -4.79
N LEU A 56 8.90 -4.87 -3.65
CA LEU A 56 9.38 -4.02 -2.55
C LEU A 56 10.73 -3.37 -2.89
N GLU A 57 11.65 -4.11 -3.49
CA GLU A 57 13.02 -3.67 -3.81
C GLU A 57 13.10 -2.78 -5.06
N SER A 58 12.22 -2.99 -6.05
CA SER A 58 12.24 -2.22 -7.30
C SER A 58 11.59 -0.84 -7.22
N GLY A 59 10.99 -0.48 -6.07
CA GLY A 59 10.09 0.67 -5.95
C GLY A 59 8.82 0.56 -6.81
N ALA A 60 8.62 -0.56 -7.53
CA ALA A 60 7.60 -0.70 -8.57
C ALA A 60 6.18 -0.88 -8.05
N LEU A 61 5.98 -0.89 -6.72
CA LEU A 61 4.65 -0.70 -6.16
C LEU A 61 4.09 0.69 -6.50
N ILE A 62 4.94 1.65 -6.91
CA ILE A 62 4.51 2.96 -7.42
C ILE A 62 5.57 3.63 -8.32
N HIS A 63 5.82 3.11 -9.52
CA HIS A 63 6.28 4.06 -10.55
C HIS A 63 5.06 4.85 -11.01
N ALA A 64 4.80 6.00 -10.37
CA ALA A 64 3.83 6.98 -10.88
C ALA A 64 4.24 7.49 -12.28
N ASP A 65 5.50 7.26 -12.68
CA ASP A 65 6.13 7.76 -13.89
C ASP A 65 6.57 6.66 -14.87
N THR A 66 5.87 5.52 -14.91
CA THR A 66 5.99 4.67 -16.10
C THR A 66 4.91 5.07 -17.10
N ALA A 67 5.33 5.78 -18.14
CA ALA A 67 4.58 6.10 -19.36
C ALA A 67 4.14 4.86 -20.17
N GLN A 68 3.81 3.74 -19.51
CA GLN A 68 3.20 2.56 -20.09
C GLN A 68 1.75 2.47 -19.62
N LYS A 69 0.87 3.07 -20.43
CA LYS A 69 -0.60 3.12 -20.31
C LYS A 69 -1.35 1.78 -20.18
N ASN A 70 -0.70 0.66 -19.82
CA ASN A 70 -1.34 -0.66 -19.77
C ASN A 70 -0.89 -1.59 -18.63
N VAL A 71 -0.02 -1.16 -17.71
CA VAL A 71 0.26 -1.98 -16.52
C VAL A 71 -0.86 -1.72 -15.51
N LYS A 72 -1.87 -2.59 -15.48
CA LYS A 72 -2.82 -2.62 -14.36
C LYS A 72 -1.99 -2.66 -13.08
N HIS A 73 -2.16 -1.66 -12.20
CA HIS A 73 -1.55 -1.62 -10.87
C HIS A 73 -2.02 -2.82 -10.05
N ASN A 74 -1.44 -3.99 -10.31
CA ASN A 74 -1.71 -5.20 -9.57
C ASN A 74 -0.84 -5.15 -8.32
N PHE A 75 -1.41 -4.60 -7.26
CA PHE A 75 -0.78 -4.52 -5.94
C PHE A 75 -0.47 -5.91 -5.33
N PHE A 76 -1.04 -6.97 -5.90
CA PHE A 76 -0.79 -8.36 -5.52
C PHE A 76 -0.91 -9.29 -6.75
N THR A 77 -0.33 -10.48 -6.66
CA THR A 77 -0.35 -11.48 -7.74
C THR A 77 -1.03 -12.76 -7.25
N ILE A 78 -1.87 -13.39 -8.09
CA ILE A 78 -2.50 -14.68 -7.82
C ILE A 78 -1.82 -15.78 -8.66
N LYS A 79 -1.11 -16.65 -7.94
CA LYS A 79 -0.46 -17.92 -8.29
C LYS A 79 -1.40 -19.13 -8.29
N TYR A 80 -1.75 -19.77 -9.41
CA TYR A 80 -2.29 -21.14 -9.35
C TYR A 80 -1.13 -22.12 -9.51
N VAL A 81 -0.87 -22.94 -8.48
CA VAL A 81 0.33 -23.80 -8.47
C VAL A 81 0.07 -25.05 -9.30
N ASN A 82 0.82 -25.18 -10.41
CA ASN A 82 0.92 -26.41 -11.21
C ASN A 82 2.30 -27.04 -11.02
N THR A 83 2.34 -28.17 -10.34
CA THR A 83 3.52 -29.02 -10.10
C THR A 83 3.11 -30.48 -10.27
N LYS A 84 4.08 -31.41 -10.25
CA LYS A 84 3.77 -32.86 -10.34
C LYS A 84 2.85 -33.36 -9.22
N GLU A 85 2.83 -32.67 -8.08
CA GLU A 85 1.98 -32.99 -6.91
C GLU A 85 0.64 -32.22 -6.90
N TYR A 86 0.55 -31.08 -7.59
CA TYR A 86 -0.63 -30.21 -7.57
C TYR A 86 -0.92 -29.72 -8.99
N ASN A 87 -2.03 -30.13 -9.61
CA ASN A 87 -2.43 -29.64 -10.93
C ASN A 87 -3.80 -28.95 -10.86
N ILE A 88 -3.85 -27.78 -10.23
CA ILE A 88 -5.11 -27.11 -9.92
C ILE A 88 -5.76 -26.50 -11.16
N GLU A 89 -4.96 -26.01 -12.09
CA GLU A 89 -5.49 -25.15 -13.16
C GLU A 89 -6.35 -25.94 -14.16
N SER A 90 -6.08 -27.24 -14.36
CA SER A 90 -6.95 -28.12 -15.15
C SER A 90 -8.23 -28.54 -14.43
N ASP A 91 -8.20 -28.55 -13.10
CA ASP A 91 -9.25 -29.14 -12.27
C ASP A 91 -10.31 -28.10 -11.85
N LEU A 92 -9.97 -26.81 -11.93
CA LEU A 92 -10.87 -25.71 -11.60
C LEU A 92 -11.80 -25.34 -12.75
N LYS A 93 -13.10 -25.28 -12.45
CA LYS A 93 -14.10 -24.69 -13.35
C LYS A 93 -13.93 -23.16 -13.38
N PRO A 94 -14.16 -22.48 -14.53
CA PRO A 94 -13.97 -21.02 -14.64
C PRO A 94 -14.72 -20.19 -13.59
N TRP A 95 -15.92 -20.63 -13.19
CA TRP A 95 -16.70 -19.94 -12.16
C TRP A 95 -16.10 -20.09 -10.75
N GLN A 96 -15.40 -21.19 -10.46
CA GLN A 96 -14.71 -21.41 -9.18
C GLN A 96 -13.50 -20.47 -9.08
N THR A 97 -12.69 -20.39 -10.14
CA THR A 97 -11.58 -19.44 -10.26
C THR A 97 -12.07 -18.00 -10.05
N LYS A 98 -13.21 -17.64 -10.65
CA LYS A 98 -13.82 -16.32 -10.44
C LYS A 98 -14.21 -16.09 -8.98
N ALA A 99 -14.82 -17.06 -8.31
CA ALA A 99 -15.20 -16.94 -6.90
C ALA A 99 -13.97 -16.80 -5.98
N ILE A 100 -12.91 -17.59 -6.22
CA ILE A 100 -11.66 -17.51 -5.48
C ILE A 100 -11.01 -16.13 -5.67
N ASN A 101 -10.89 -15.66 -6.91
CA ASN A 101 -10.30 -14.35 -7.20
C ASN A 101 -11.09 -13.19 -6.55
N VAL A 102 -12.42 -13.27 -6.52
CA VAL A 102 -13.26 -12.28 -5.81
C VAL A 102 -13.00 -12.31 -4.30
N GLY A 103 -12.85 -13.50 -3.71
CA GLY A 103 -12.48 -13.64 -2.29
C GLY A 103 -11.12 -13.01 -1.98
N ILE A 104 -10.11 -13.31 -2.80
CA ILE A 104 -8.76 -12.76 -2.65
C ILE A 104 -8.78 -11.24 -2.80
N LYS A 105 -9.35 -10.72 -3.89
CA LYS A 105 -9.39 -9.27 -4.17
C LYS A 105 -10.04 -8.49 -3.03
N LYS A 106 -11.19 -8.95 -2.54
CA LYS A 106 -11.88 -8.30 -1.41
C LYS A 106 -11.06 -8.32 -0.12
N THR A 107 -10.27 -9.38 0.11
CA THR A 107 -9.39 -9.44 1.29
C THR A 107 -8.21 -8.49 1.15
N MET A 108 -7.65 -8.37 -0.06
CA MET A 108 -6.53 -7.45 -0.31
C MET A 108 -6.96 -5.98 -0.27
N GLU A 109 -8.24 -5.67 -0.46
CA GLU A 109 -8.77 -4.31 -0.26
C GLU A 109 -8.84 -3.91 1.22
N TYR A 110 -9.02 -4.88 2.13
CA TYR A 110 -9.17 -4.66 3.57
C TYR A 110 -8.17 -5.53 4.35
N GLY A 111 -6.99 -4.98 4.62
CA GLY A 111 -5.91 -5.66 5.32
C GLY A 111 -6.22 -6.03 6.78
N PRO A 112 -5.45 -6.98 7.35
CA PRO A 112 -5.71 -7.52 8.68
C PRO A 112 -5.45 -6.58 9.86
N LEU A 113 -4.66 -5.50 9.71
CA LEU A 113 -4.27 -4.62 10.81
C LEU A 113 -5.26 -3.47 11.02
N LEU A 114 -5.36 -2.58 10.03
CA LEU A 114 -6.14 -1.35 10.09
C LEU A 114 -7.12 -1.25 8.91
N SER A 115 -7.36 -2.37 8.21
CA SER A 115 -8.18 -2.43 6.99
C SER A 115 -7.63 -1.59 5.84
N PHE A 116 -6.32 -1.31 5.84
CA PHE A 116 -5.70 -0.67 4.68
C PHE A 116 -5.46 -1.68 3.55
N PRO A 117 -5.42 -1.24 2.28
CA PRO A 117 -5.15 -2.14 1.18
C PRO A 117 -3.78 -2.83 1.30
N VAL A 118 -3.77 -4.15 1.09
CA VAL A 118 -2.58 -4.99 1.12
C VAL A 118 -1.88 -4.96 -0.23
N ILE A 119 -0.57 -4.69 -0.21
CA ILE A 119 0.26 -4.58 -1.40
C ILE A 119 1.55 -5.40 -1.25
N GLY A 120 2.19 -5.74 -2.37
CA GLY A 120 3.46 -6.47 -2.37
C GLY A 120 3.34 -7.91 -1.90
N VAL A 121 2.19 -8.54 -2.14
CA VAL A 121 1.91 -9.93 -1.72
C VAL A 121 1.64 -10.83 -2.92
N GLU A 122 2.23 -12.01 -2.93
CA GLU A 122 1.85 -13.10 -3.83
C GLU A 122 0.97 -14.11 -3.08
N VAL A 123 -0.16 -14.48 -3.67
CA VAL A 123 -1.05 -15.52 -3.15
C VAL A 123 -0.94 -16.74 -4.04
N LEU A 124 -0.44 -17.85 -3.50
CA LEU A 124 -0.32 -19.12 -4.20
C LEU A 124 -1.41 -20.07 -3.72
N ILE A 125 -2.20 -20.60 -4.64
CA ILE A 125 -3.24 -21.59 -4.35
C ILE A 125 -2.66 -22.97 -4.66
N TYR A 126 -2.66 -23.84 -3.65
CA TYR A 126 -2.10 -25.19 -3.68
C TYR A 126 -3.16 -26.29 -3.76
N GLN A 127 -4.31 -26.09 -3.13
CA GLN A 127 -5.39 -27.08 -3.18
C GLN A 127 -6.73 -26.36 -3.09
N PHE A 128 -7.70 -26.85 -3.83
CA PHE A 128 -9.07 -26.39 -3.75
C PHE A 128 -10.04 -27.54 -3.98
N GLU A 129 -10.95 -27.76 -3.04
CA GLU A 129 -12.00 -28.77 -3.16
C GLU A 129 -13.33 -28.16 -2.78
N THR A 130 -14.37 -28.53 -3.51
CA THR A 130 -15.73 -28.05 -3.27
C THR A 130 -16.74 -29.05 -3.82
N THR A 131 -17.98 -28.96 -3.34
CA THR A 131 -19.08 -29.78 -3.88
C THR A 131 -19.82 -29.02 -4.99
N ASN A 132 -20.48 -29.74 -5.89
CA ASN A 132 -21.27 -29.12 -6.97
C ASN A 132 -22.43 -28.22 -6.47
N LYS A 133 -22.85 -28.37 -5.21
CA LYS A 133 -23.93 -27.58 -4.59
C LYS A 133 -23.43 -26.34 -3.85
N THR A 134 -22.12 -26.18 -3.69
CA THR A 134 -21.54 -25.06 -2.95
C THR A 134 -21.72 -23.74 -3.71
N SER A 135 -22.23 -22.72 -3.03
CA SER A 135 -22.42 -21.39 -3.62
C SER A 135 -21.11 -20.60 -3.81
N ASN A 136 -21.07 -19.70 -4.80
CA ASN A 136 -19.92 -18.82 -5.05
C ASN A 136 -19.61 -17.89 -3.87
N ILE A 137 -20.65 -17.46 -3.15
CA ILE A 137 -20.53 -16.60 -1.98
C ILE A 137 -19.84 -17.37 -0.84
N PHE A 138 -20.23 -18.63 -0.63
CA PHE A 138 -19.59 -19.49 0.36
C PHE A 138 -18.11 -19.68 0.05
N ILE A 139 -17.75 -20.03 -1.19
CA ILE A 139 -16.34 -20.16 -1.62
C ILE A 139 -15.56 -18.88 -1.34
N SER A 140 -16.10 -17.74 -1.77
CA SER A 140 -15.45 -16.42 -1.57
C SER A 140 -15.22 -16.12 -0.09
N ASN A 141 -16.14 -16.52 0.79
CA ASN A 141 -16.02 -16.30 2.23
C ASN A 141 -14.98 -17.23 2.86
N VAL A 142 -14.94 -18.52 2.51
CA VAL A 142 -13.89 -19.45 2.99
C VAL A 142 -12.51 -18.98 2.54
N VAL A 143 -12.38 -18.52 1.30
CA VAL A 143 -11.13 -17.95 0.77
C VAL A 143 -10.70 -16.73 1.59
N LYS A 144 -11.62 -15.79 1.87
CA LYS A 144 -11.33 -14.61 2.70
C LYS A 144 -10.83 -15.01 4.08
N GLU A 145 -11.55 -15.92 4.74
CA GLU A 145 -11.20 -16.33 6.09
C GLU A 145 -9.82 -17.00 6.15
N CYS A 146 -9.54 -17.92 5.21
CA CYS A 146 -8.24 -18.57 5.09
C CYS A 146 -7.12 -17.54 4.83
N LEU A 147 -7.36 -16.59 3.94
CA LEU A 147 -6.39 -15.55 3.57
C LEU A 147 -6.13 -14.58 4.71
N VAL A 148 -7.15 -14.14 5.45
CA VAL A 148 -6.98 -13.30 6.65
C VAL A 148 -6.16 -14.02 7.71
N GLN A 149 -6.41 -15.31 7.94
CA GLN A 149 -5.61 -16.12 8.87
C GLN A 149 -4.15 -16.22 8.42
N ALA A 150 -3.91 -16.45 7.12
CA ALA A 150 -2.56 -16.51 6.56
C ALA A 150 -1.84 -15.17 6.68
N LEU A 151 -2.49 -14.05 6.31
CA LEU A 151 -1.92 -12.70 6.41
C LEU A 151 -1.59 -12.31 7.86
N ARG A 152 -2.45 -12.63 8.83
CA ARG A 152 -2.19 -12.39 10.26
C ARG A 152 -1.01 -13.21 10.79
N ALA A 153 -0.86 -14.44 10.34
CA ALA A 153 0.27 -15.30 10.72
C ALA A 153 1.59 -14.89 10.03
N SER A 154 1.52 -14.08 8.98
CA SER A 154 2.64 -13.67 8.13
C SER A 154 3.38 -12.41 8.58
N LYS A 155 3.24 -12.00 9.85
CA LYS A 155 3.80 -10.75 10.41
C LYS A 155 3.44 -9.55 9.53
N PRO A 156 2.17 -9.10 9.56
CA PRO A 156 1.74 -7.97 8.76
C PRO A 156 2.48 -6.70 9.18
N ILE A 157 2.84 -5.87 8.20
CA ILE A 157 3.59 -4.62 8.37
C ILE A 157 2.80 -3.46 7.77
N LEU A 158 2.88 -2.29 8.40
CA LEU A 158 2.30 -1.06 7.89
C LEU A 158 3.30 -0.39 6.94
N LEU A 159 2.81 0.11 5.82
CA LEU A 159 3.59 0.87 4.85
C LEU A 159 3.11 2.31 4.78
N GLU A 160 4.03 3.26 4.82
CA GLU A 160 3.76 4.68 4.61
C GLU A 160 4.19 5.15 3.22
N PRO A 161 3.47 6.14 2.62
CA PRO A 161 3.87 6.72 1.36
C PRO A 161 5.08 7.63 1.55
N ILE A 162 6.13 7.34 0.78
CA ILE A 162 7.33 8.15 0.64
C ILE A 162 7.16 9.05 -0.57
N MET A 163 7.35 10.33 -0.35
CA MET A 163 7.21 11.36 -1.36
C MET A 163 8.60 11.80 -1.84
N LYS A 164 8.74 11.95 -3.15
CA LYS A 164 9.87 12.67 -3.75
C LYS A 164 9.52 14.15 -3.75
N ILE A 165 10.37 14.92 -3.09
CA ILE A 165 10.25 16.37 -2.95
C ILE A 165 11.39 17.00 -3.74
N GLU A 166 11.04 17.99 -4.54
CA GLU A 166 12.00 18.86 -5.21
C GLU A 166 11.75 20.29 -4.73
N ILE A 167 12.77 20.91 -4.13
CA ILE A 167 12.70 22.29 -3.63
C ILE A 167 13.68 23.14 -4.41
N VAL A 168 13.21 24.27 -4.94
CA VAL A 168 14.03 25.28 -5.62
C VAL A 168 14.12 26.51 -4.72
N THR A 169 15.35 26.95 -4.42
CA THR A 169 15.61 28.06 -3.50
C THR A 169 17.01 28.64 -3.70
N ASP A 170 17.22 29.86 -3.22
CA ASP A 170 18.53 30.49 -3.18
C ASP A 170 19.51 29.77 -2.24
N GLN A 171 20.80 29.86 -2.56
CA GLN A 171 21.87 29.24 -1.79
C GLN A 171 21.88 29.64 -0.30
N ILE A 172 21.36 30.82 0.06
CA ILE A 172 21.34 31.34 1.44
C ILE A 172 20.43 30.49 2.34
N PHE A 173 19.33 29.94 1.82
CA PHE A 173 18.34 29.18 2.59
C PHE A 173 18.55 27.67 2.54
N LEU A 174 19.52 27.20 1.75
CA LEU A 174 19.80 25.79 1.55
C LEU A 174 20.12 25.06 2.85
N GLY A 175 20.97 25.63 3.72
CA GLY A 175 21.35 25.02 5.00
C GLY A 175 20.14 24.77 5.92
N PRO A 176 19.34 25.79 6.26
CA PRO A 176 18.11 25.63 7.03
C PRO A 176 17.13 24.61 6.44
N ILE A 177 16.93 24.62 5.12
CA ILE A 177 16.01 23.69 4.44
C ILE A 177 16.48 22.24 4.55
N ILE A 178 17.78 21.98 4.32
CA ILE A 178 18.34 20.62 4.47
C ILE A 178 18.21 20.14 5.92
N SER A 179 18.49 21.01 6.89
CA SER A 179 18.36 20.64 8.31
C SER A 179 16.93 20.24 8.69
N ASP A 180 15.92 20.93 8.15
CA ASP A 180 14.52 20.59 8.40
C ASP A 180 14.11 19.28 7.71
N LEU A 181 14.53 19.07 6.46
CA LEU A 181 14.25 17.80 5.75
C LEU A 181 14.81 16.61 6.52
N VAL A 182 16.03 16.71 7.06
CA VAL A 182 16.63 15.65 7.88
C VAL A 182 15.83 15.43 9.17
N ALA A 183 15.38 16.51 9.82
CA ALA A 183 14.54 16.40 11.02
C ALA A 183 13.21 15.68 10.73
N ARG A 184 12.69 15.77 9.50
CA ARG A 184 11.47 15.11 9.02
C ARG A 184 11.68 13.70 8.48
N ARG A 185 12.76 13.01 8.88
CA ARG A 185 13.12 11.67 8.34
C ARG A 185 13.35 11.69 6.82
N GLY A 186 13.73 12.84 6.27
CA GLY A 186 14.04 13.01 4.86
C GLY A 186 15.42 12.46 4.51
N GLN A 187 15.48 11.65 3.45
CA GLN A 187 16.71 11.19 2.84
C GLN A 187 17.06 12.08 1.65
N LEU A 188 18.19 12.79 1.72
CA LEU A 188 18.69 13.60 0.62
C LEU A 188 19.19 12.67 -0.51
N LEU A 189 18.70 12.89 -1.73
CA LEU A 189 19.11 12.13 -2.92
C LEU A 189 20.22 12.84 -3.66
N ASP A 190 19.99 14.10 -3.98
CA ASP A 190 20.86 14.91 -4.82
C ASP A 190 20.62 16.40 -4.55
N SER A 191 21.64 17.21 -4.75
CA SER A 191 21.55 18.68 -4.70
C SER A 191 22.25 19.23 -5.93
N ALA A 192 21.47 19.78 -6.86
CA ALA A 192 21.98 20.30 -8.13
C ALA A 192 21.97 21.83 -8.13
N ILE A 193 22.96 22.41 -8.82
CA ILE A 193 22.96 23.84 -9.14
C ILE A 193 22.06 24.01 -10.36
N ILE A 194 21.07 24.89 -10.27
CA ILE A 194 20.32 25.32 -11.44
C ILE A 194 20.89 26.68 -11.81
N GLU A 195 21.56 26.76 -12.97
CA GLU A 195 21.94 28.05 -13.52
C GLU A 195 20.67 28.72 -14.06
N SER A 196 20.12 29.64 -13.28
CA SER A 196 19.08 30.56 -13.70
C SER A 196 19.66 31.62 -14.65
N ASN A 197 18.87 32.10 -15.61
CA ASN A 197 19.26 33.18 -16.54
C ASN A 197 19.36 34.57 -15.88
N THR A 198 19.22 34.63 -14.56
CA THR A 198 19.34 35.81 -13.69
C THR A 198 20.62 35.68 -12.87
N ASP A 199 21.24 36.79 -12.48
CA ASP A 199 22.49 36.84 -11.67
C ASP A 199 22.39 36.16 -10.27
N GLU A 200 21.25 35.52 -9.96
CA GLU A 200 20.97 34.80 -8.72
C GLU A 200 21.15 33.30 -8.95
N ILE A 201 21.96 32.64 -8.10
CA ILE A 201 22.25 31.20 -8.21
C ILE A 201 21.18 30.41 -7.44
N GLU A 202 20.19 29.90 -8.16
CA GLU A 202 19.19 28.98 -7.60
C GLU A 202 19.76 27.56 -7.42
N ARG A 203 19.27 26.85 -6.40
CA ARG A 203 19.64 25.46 -6.10
C ARG A 203 18.38 24.61 -6.05
N SER A 204 18.43 23.44 -6.66
CA SER A 204 17.40 22.40 -6.50
C SER A 204 17.87 21.31 -5.55
N ILE A 205 17.04 21.00 -4.58
CA ILE A 205 17.26 19.96 -3.58
C ILE A 205 16.23 18.86 -3.81
N LYS A 206 16.71 17.63 -4.00
CA LYS A 206 15.86 16.45 -4.15
C LYS A 206 15.99 15.57 -2.92
N ALA A 207 14.85 15.28 -2.29
CA ALA A 207 14.79 14.44 -1.11
C ALA A 207 13.60 13.48 -1.15
N LEU A 208 13.73 12.35 -0.46
CA LEU A 208 12.63 11.44 -0.17
C LEU A 208 12.18 11.64 1.27
N THR A 209 10.91 11.95 1.49
CA THR A 209 10.39 12.14 2.84
C THR A 209 9.01 11.51 3.00
N PRO A 210 8.69 10.91 4.15
CA PRO A 210 7.35 10.40 4.42
C PRO A 210 6.29 11.49 4.34
N LEU A 211 5.14 11.21 3.72
CA LEU A 211 4.02 12.16 3.66
C LEU A 211 3.49 12.54 5.05
N SER A 212 3.66 11.65 6.03
CA SER A 212 3.29 11.86 7.42
C SER A 212 3.99 13.07 8.06
N GLU A 213 5.20 13.38 7.61
CA GLU A 213 6.02 14.49 8.12
C GLU A 213 5.87 15.78 7.32
N MET A 214 5.08 15.75 6.22
CA MET A 214 4.93 16.87 5.28
C MET A 214 3.66 17.69 5.50
N PHE A 215 2.92 17.40 6.56
CA PHE A 215 1.78 18.20 6.96
C PHE A 215 2.22 19.64 7.26
N ASP A 216 1.51 20.62 6.72
CA ASP A 216 1.81 22.06 6.83
C ASP A 216 3.20 22.51 6.30
N TYR A 217 3.88 21.68 5.50
CA TYR A 217 5.23 22.00 5.02
C TYR A 217 5.28 23.30 4.21
N SER A 218 4.24 23.63 3.44
CA SER A 218 4.17 24.88 2.66
C SER A 218 4.34 26.14 3.53
N THR A 219 3.62 26.20 4.66
CA THR A 219 3.71 27.35 5.57
C THR A 219 5.07 27.41 6.26
N PHE A 220 5.61 26.24 6.65
CA PHE A 220 6.92 26.15 7.27
C PHE A 220 8.04 26.58 6.31
N LEU A 221 8.05 26.03 5.09
CA LEU A 221 9.02 26.36 4.04
C LEU A 221 9.01 27.85 3.71
N ARG A 222 7.82 28.45 3.60
CA ARG A 222 7.66 29.90 3.38
C ARG A 222 8.31 30.72 4.50
N THR A 223 8.22 30.26 5.74
CA THR A 223 8.79 30.96 6.89
C THR A 223 10.32 30.91 6.88
N ILE A 224 10.91 29.73 6.64
CA ILE A 224 12.37 29.56 6.65
C ILE A 224 13.06 30.14 5.41
N SER A 225 12.35 30.26 4.28
CA SER A 225 12.87 30.81 3.03
C SER A 225 12.47 32.27 2.77
N SER A 226 11.82 32.93 3.74
CA SER A 226 11.21 34.26 3.52
C SER A 226 10.26 34.32 2.31
N GLY A 227 9.68 33.18 1.94
CA GLY A 227 8.78 33.02 0.80
C GLY A 227 9.43 32.94 -0.57
N GLN A 228 10.74 32.70 -0.63
CA GLN A 228 11.49 32.60 -1.90
C GLN A 228 11.64 31.16 -2.39
N ALA A 229 11.37 30.15 -1.55
CA ALA A 229 11.43 28.76 -1.98
C ALA A 229 10.11 28.27 -2.59
N THR A 230 10.22 27.46 -3.64
CA THR A 230 9.11 26.68 -4.21
C THR A 230 9.39 25.20 -4.03
N PHE A 231 8.33 24.39 -3.99
CA PHE A 231 8.49 22.93 -3.85
C PHE A 231 7.41 22.18 -4.62
N ASP A 232 7.80 21.03 -5.13
CA ASP A 232 6.92 20.05 -5.76
C ASP A 232 7.02 18.71 -5.02
N ILE A 233 5.87 18.05 -4.85
CA ILE A 233 5.77 16.76 -4.17
C ILE A 233 5.12 15.75 -5.12
N SER A 234 5.78 14.61 -5.32
CA SER A 234 5.27 13.48 -6.10
C SER A 234 5.42 12.17 -5.33
N LEU A 235 4.49 11.24 -5.50
CA LEU A 235 4.55 9.94 -4.84
C LEU A 235 5.67 9.10 -5.44
N HIS A 236 6.60 8.63 -4.60
CA HIS A 236 7.76 7.85 -5.04
C HIS A 236 7.57 6.35 -4.77
N SER A 237 7.29 5.96 -3.53
CA SER A 237 7.17 4.55 -3.15
C SER A 237 6.41 4.38 -1.83
N TYR A 238 6.12 3.14 -1.44
CA TYR A 238 5.66 2.79 -0.11
C TYR A 238 6.80 2.08 0.63
N GLN A 239 7.09 2.47 1.86
CA GLN A 239 8.14 1.87 2.68
C GLN A 239 7.58 1.38 4.02
N PRO A 240 8.18 0.34 4.62
CA PRO A 240 7.79 -0.13 5.94
C PRO A 240 7.98 0.96 6.99
N VAL A 241 6.98 1.12 7.84
CA VAL A 241 7.03 2.01 9.00
C VAL A 241 7.78 1.30 10.12
N ASP A 242 8.64 2.04 10.82
CA ASP A 242 9.31 1.55 12.02
C ASP A 242 8.32 1.06 13.08
N GLU A 243 8.70 0.04 13.84
CA GLU A 243 7.78 -0.62 14.79
C GLU A 243 7.21 0.36 15.84
N ALA A 244 8.02 1.32 16.30
CA ALA A 244 7.60 2.34 17.25
C ALA A 244 6.51 3.26 16.66
N THR A 245 6.77 3.81 15.48
CA THR A 245 5.84 4.70 14.75
C THR A 245 4.59 3.94 14.31
N SER A 246 4.72 2.68 13.90
CA SER A 246 3.59 1.83 13.52
C SER A 246 2.62 1.62 14.69
N LYS A 247 3.14 1.32 15.89
CA LYS A 247 2.31 1.20 17.10
C LYS A 247 1.57 2.50 17.43
N GLN A 248 2.25 3.64 17.33
CA GLN A 248 1.62 4.95 17.54
C GLN A 248 0.48 5.21 16.55
N ILE A 249 0.68 4.89 15.26
CA ILE A 249 -0.35 5.05 14.23
C ILE A 249 -1.55 4.14 14.50
N ILE A 250 -1.30 2.86 14.85
CA ILE A 250 -2.35 1.89 15.16
C ILE A 250 -3.19 2.37 16.35
N ASN A 251 -2.52 2.77 17.43
CA ASN A 251 -3.16 3.31 18.64
C ASN A 251 -4.02 4.54 18.32
N LYS A 252 -3.46 5.52 17.59
CA LYS A 252 -4.16 6.74 17.17
C LYS A 252 -5.42 6.45 16.35
N ILE A 253 -5.36 5.50 15.42
CA ILE A 253 -6.50 5.13 14.56
C ILE A 253 -7.55 4.33 15.34
N GLN A 254 -7.13 3.45 16.26
CA GLN A 254 -8.04 2.68 17.10
C GLN A 254 -8.66 3.50 18.25
N GLY A 255 -8.22 4.74 18.46
CA GLY A 255 -8.68 5.60 19.56
C GLY A 255 -8.14 5.16 20.92
N ILE A 256 -7.08 4.36 20.94
CA ILE A 256 -6.37 3.95 22.15
C ILE A 256 -5.21 4.94 22.26
N TYR A 257 -5.41 6.02 23.03
CA TYR A 257 -4.53 7.19 23.15
C TYR A 257 -3.02 6.94 23.04
#